data_AF-A0A2D4INZ1-F1
#
_entry.id   AF-A0A2D4INZ1-F1
#
_cell.length_a   1.000
_cell.length_b   1.000
_cell.length_c   1.000
_cell.angle_alpha   90.00
_cell.angle_beta   90.00
_cell.angle_gamma   90.00
#
_symmetry.space_group_name_H-M   'P 1'
#
loop_
_entity.id
_entity.type
_entity.pdbx_description
1 polymer ?
#
loop_
_entity_poly.entity_id
_entity_poly.type
_entity_poly.pdbx_seq_one_letter_code
_entity_poly.pdbx_strand_id
1 'polypeptide(L)'
;MPDSWSSFRSVVMKCIVFLLLLHAFSLALENGLMRTPPMGWLAWERFRCNTDCKADPHNCISETLFMEMADHLAMDGWRELGYKYVNIDDCWMAMKRNMTGHLIPDPERFPRGIKALADYVHSRGLKLGIYGDLGTHTCAGYPGTTLNCIEQDALTFAQWGVDMLKLDGCYSSSDEQAEGELYTFSKYM
;
A
#
# COMPACT_ATOMS: atom_id res chain seq x y z
N MET A 1 -21.25 -7.35 63.18
CA MET A 1 -21.89 -7.47 61.86
C MET A 1 -20.83 -7.12 60.82
N PRO A 2 -20.52 -7.99 59.85
CA PRO A 2 -19.51 -7.68 58.85
C PRO A 2 -19.97 -6.49 58.01
N ASP A 3 -19.05 -5.54 57.79
CA ASP A 3 -19.31 -4.27 57.13
C ASP A 3 -19.61 -4.49 55.63
N SER A 4 -20.90 -4.58 55.30
CA SER A 4 -21.41 -4.86 53.96
C SER A 4 -20.91 -3.86 52.91
N TRP A 5 -20.54 -2.64 53.34
CA TRP A 5 -19.99 -1.60 52.48
C TRP A 5 -18.57 -1.90 51.99
N SER A 6 -17.77 -2.57 52.81
CA SER A 6 -16.40 -2.97 52.44
C SER A 6 -16.38 -4.05 51.35
N SER A 7 -17.30 -5.01 51.43
CA SER A 7 -17.46 -6.10 50.46
C SER A 7 -17.95 -5.57 49.10
N PHE A 8 -18.95 -4.67 49.11
CA PHE A 8 -19.47 -4.05 47.89
C PHE A 8 -18.40 -3.25 47.13
N ARG A 9 -17.59 -2.44 47.84
CA ARG A 9 -16.47 -1.69 47.25
C ARG A 9 -15.41 -2.60 46.63
N SER A 10 -15.10 -3.72 47.28
CA SER A 10 -14.13 -4.71 46.77
C SER A 10 -14.61 -5.36 45.48
N VAL A 11 -15.89 -5.73 45.39
CA VAL A 11 -16.48 -6.30 44.17
C VAL A 11 -16.50 -5.30 43.03
N VAL A 12 -16.94 -4.06 43.29
CA VAL A 12 -16.97 -3.00 42.27
C VAL A 12 -15.56 -2.69 41.74
N MET A 13 -14.56 -2.62 42.62
CA MET A 13 -13.18 -2.35 42.21
C MET A 13 -12.58 -3.49 41.38
N LYS A 14 -12.88 -4.76 41.73
CA LYS A 14 -12.48 -5.91 40.92
C LYS A 14 -13.16 -5.93 39.54
N CYS A 15 -14.44 -5.58 39.47
CA CYS A 15 -15.15 -5.44 38.20
C CYS A 15 -14.58 -4.32 37.32
N ILE A 16 -14.23 -3.17 37.91
CA ILE A 16 -13.59 -2.07 37.19
C ILE A 16 -12.21 -2.48 36.67
N VAL A 17 -11.38 -3.14 37.48
CA VAL A 17 -10.06 -3.64 37.05
C VAL A 17 -10.21 -4.66 35.92
N PHE A 18 -11.17 -5.59 36.02
CA PHE A 18 -11.44 -6.58 34.98
C PHE A 18 -11.92 -5.93 33.67
N LEU A 19 -12.81 -4.92 33.75
CA LEU A 19 -13.26 -4.15 32.59
C LEU A 19 -12.11 -3.35 31.97
N LEU A 20 -11.23 -2.72 32.75
CA LEU A 20 -10.06 -2.00 32.24
C LEU A 20 -9.06 -2.93 31.53
N LEU A 21 -8.89 -4.16 32.01
CA LEU A 21 -8.05 -5.18 31.36
C LEU A 21 -8.63 -5.66 30.01
N LEU A 22 -9.96 -5.61 29.84
CA LEU A 22 -10.63 -5.95 28.58
C LEU A 22 -10.55 -4.83 27.52
N HIS A 23 -10.31 -3.57 27.92
CA HIS A 23 -10.21 -2.43 27.00
C HIS A 23 -8.80 -2.24 26.40
N ALA A 24 -7.81 -3.03 26.81
CA ALA A 24 -6.41 -2.83 26.42
C ALA A 24 -5.95 -3.56 25.15
N PHE A 25 -6.81 -4.39 24.53
CA PHE A 25 -6.45 -5.16 23.34
C PHE A 25 -7.22 -4.65 22.13
N SER A 26 -6.76 -3.56 21.51
CA SER A 26 -7.08 -3.34 20.10
C SER A 26 -6.22 -4.29 19.27
N LEU A 27 -6.84 -5.22 18.55
CA LEU A 27 -6.17 -5.99 17.49
C LEU A 27 -5.95 -5.05 16.30
N ALA A 28 -4.96 -4.16 16.43
CA ALA A 28 -4.46 -3.37 15.32
C ALA A 28 -3.39 -4.17 14.59
N LEU A 29 -3.23 -3.89 13.28
CA LEU A 29 -2.12 -4.43 12.53
C LEU A 29 -0.79 -3.92 13.12
N GLU A 30 0.05 -4.85 13.55
CA GLU A 30 1.34 -4.58 14.16
C GLU A 30 2.45 -5.27 13.35
N ASN A 31 2.91 -4.60 12.29
CA ASN A 31 3.97 -5.08 11.41
C ASN A 31 5.30 -4.32 11.60
N GLY A 32 5.41 -3.50 12.66
CA GLY A 32 6.62 -2.72 12.96
C GLY A 32 6.90 -1.54 12.03
N LEU A 33 6.08 -1.30 11.00
CA LEU A 33 6.24 -0.21 10.03
C LEU A 33 5.47 1.05 10.44
N MET A 34 5.74 2.16 9.73
CA MET A 34 5.02 3.44 9.84
C MET A 34 4.83 3.97 11.28
N ARG A 35 5.82 3.76 12.15
CA ARG A 35 5.85 4.31 13.52
C ARG A 35 5.83 5.85 13.56
N THR A 36 6.25 6.46 12.45
CA THR A 36 6.04 7.86 12.13
C THR A 36 5.30 7.94 10.79
N PRO A 37 4.58 9.04 10.50
CA PRO A 37 3.94 9.22 9.20
C PRO A 37 4.92 8.99 8.04
N PRO A 38 4.54 8.27 6.98
CA PRO A 38 5.40 8.05 5.82
C PRO A 38 5.70 9.37 5.11
N MET A 39 6.95 9.53 4.68
CA MET A 39 7.39 10.68 3.90
C MET A 39 7.95 10.19 2.56
N GLY A 40 7.49 10.78 1.46
CA GLY A 40 7.88 10.38 0.12
C GLY A 40 7.19 11.21 -0.96
N TRP A 41 7.21 10.68 -2.17
CA TRP A 41 6.62 11.24 -3.36
C TRP A 41 5.62 10.24 -3.95
N LEU A 42 4.52 10.74 -4.52
CA LEU A 42 3.47 9.93 -5.14
C LEU A 42 3.00 10.60 -6.43
N ALA A 43 2.90 9.82 -7.51
CA ALA A 43 2.72 10.36 -8.87
C ALA A 43 1.37 11.06 -9.12
N TRP A 44 0.29 10.63 -8.45
CA TRP A 44 -1.09 10.91 -8.84
C TRP A 44 -1.43 12.38 -9.02
N GLU A 45 -1.16 13.24 -8.03
CA GLU A 45 -1.68 14.61 -8.04
C GLU A 45 -1.13 15.40 -9.24
N ARG A 46 0.17 15.26 -9.52
CA ARG A 46 0.87 15.99 -10.57
C ARG A 46 0.81 15.32 -11.94
N PHE A 47 0.95 14.00 -12.00
CA PHE A 47 1.11 13.26 -13.26
C PHE A 47 -0.16 12.50 -13.69
N ARG A 48 -1.09 12.28 -12.76
CA ARG A 48 -2.41 11.67 -13.01
C ARG A 48 -2.25 10.36 -13.78
N CYS A 49 -3.15 10.11 -14.74
CA CYS A 49 -3.14 8.96 -15.62
C CYS A 49 -2.59 9.32 -17.03
N ASN A 50 -1.52 10.12 -17.11
CA ASN A 50 -0.91 10.44 -18.40
C ASN A 50 -0.17 9.21 -18.95
N THR A 51 -0.72 8.54 -19.97
CA THR A 51 -0.10 7.35 -20.59
C THR A 51 0.43 7.61 -22.00
N ASP A 52 0.33 8.84 -22.53
CA ASP A 52 0.81 9.17 -23.86
C ASP A 52 2.31 9.51 -23.84
N CYS A 53 3.13 8.47 -23.75
CA CYS A 53 4.59 8.61 -23.81
C CYS A 53 5.14 8.99 -25.18
N LYS A 54 4.30 9.02 -26.23
CA LYS A 54 4.75 9.45 -27.57
C LYS A 54 4.69 10.96 -27.69
N ALA A 55 3.59 11.56 -27.23
CA ALA A 55 3.43 13.01 -27.23
C ALA A 55 4.10 13.68 -26.02
N ASP A 56 4.16 13.01 -24.86
CA ASP A 56 4.65 13.57 -23.61
C ASP A 56 5.58 12.60 -22.83
N PRO A 57 6.75 12.27 -23.39
CA PRO A 57 7.64 11.22 -22.86
C PRO A 57 8.22 11.52 -21.48
N HIS A 58 8.26 12.79 -21.07
CA HIS A 58 8.85 13.22 -19.80
C HIS A 58 7.85 13.32 -18.64
N ASN A 59 6.54 13.26 -18.93
CA ASN A 59 5.50 13.33 -17.89
C ASN A 59 4.54 12.13 -17.92
N CYS A 60 4.68 11.22 -18.88
CA CYS A 60 3.86 10.01 -18.89
C CYS A 60 4.28 9.05 -17.75
N ILE A 61 3.31 8.29 -17.24
CA ILE A 61 3.51 7.24 -16.24
C ILE A 61 4.34 6.12 -16.87
N SER A 62 5.64 6.13 -16.60
CA SER A 62 6.64 5.22 -17.18
C SER A 62 7.76 4.95 -16.18
N GLU A 63 8.51 3.85 -16.38
CA GLU A 63 9.64 3.51 -15.52
C GLU A 63 10.69 4.65 -15.48
N THR A 64 10.88 5.38 -16.57
CA THR A 64 11.79 6.52 -16.67
C THR A 64 11.39 7.62 -15.69
N LEU A 65 10.11 7.99 -15.63
CA LEU A 65 9.62 9.01 -14.70
C LEU A 65 9.95 8.63 -13.24
N PHE A 66 9.71 7.38 -12.86
CA PHE A 66 9.97 6.93 -11.48
C PHE A 66 11.47 6.85 -11.16
N MET A 67 12.31 6.48 -12.12
CA MET A 67 13.76 6.52 -11.95
C MET A 67 14.27 7.95 -11.76
N GLU A 68 13.83 8.89 -12.59
CA GLU A 68 14.22 10.30 -12.48
C GLU A 68 13.80 10.88 -11.13
N MET A 69 12.57 10.61 -10.68
CA MET A 69 12.12 11.04 -9.35
C MET A 69 12.91 10.38 -8.22
N ALA A 70 13.29 9.10 -8.37
CA ALA A 70 14.15 8.42 -7.39
C ALA A 70 15.55 9.06 -7.33
N ASP A 71 16.13 9.44 -8.47
CA ASP A 71 17.42 10.12 -8.52
C ASP A 71 17.32 11.51 -7.88
N HIS A 72 16.27 12.29 -8.17
CA HIS A 72 16.02 13.58 -7.50
C HIS A 72 15.87 13.43 -5.99
N LEU A 73 15.09 12.45 -5.52
CA LEU A 73 14.94 12.22 -4.08
C LEU A 73 16.28 11.87 -3.42
N ALA A 74 17.13 11.11 -4.09
CA ALA A 74 18.41 10.64 -3.56
C ALA A 74 19.55 11.65 -3.66
N MET A 75 19.50 12.58 -4.61
CA MET A 75 20.59 13.50 -4.93
C MET A 75 20.33 14.95 -4.48
N ASP A 76 19.07 15.38 -4.41
CA ASP A 76 18.73 16.79 -4.15
C ASP A 76 18.46 17.10 -2.67
N GLY A 77 18.71 16.14 -1.77
CA GLY A 77 18.59 16.32 -0.31
C GLY A 77 17.28 15.83 0.31
N TRP A 78 16.29 15.40 -0.49
CA TRP A 78 14.98 14.97 0.03
C TRP A 78 15.07 13.73 0.91
N ARG A 79 15.89 12.75 0.50
CA ARG A 79 16.11 11.51 1.27
C ARG A 79 16.71 11.82 2.64
N GLU A 80 17.66 12.76 2.71
CA GLU A 80 18.31 13.21 3.93
C GLU A 80 17.33 13.93 4.87
N LEU A 81 16.32 14.60 4.30
CA LEU A 81 15.19 15.19 5.03
C LEU A 81 14.11 14.17 5.42
N GLY A 82 14.24 12.91 5.01
CA GLY A 82 13.36 11.81 5.41
C GLY A 82 12.38 11.32 4.35
N TYR A 83 12.34 11.93 3.15
CA TYR A 83 11.48 11.48 2.05
C TYR A 83 12.07 10.22 1.41
N LYS A 84 11.52 9.05 1.75
CA LYS A 84 12.11 7.75 1.42
C LYS A 84 11.29 6.92 0.45
N TYR A 85 10.02 7.24 0.25
CA TYR A 85 9.12 6.46 -0.60
C TYR A 85 8.96 7.10 -1.99
N VAL A 86 9.05 6.29 -3.03
CA VAL A 86 8.68 6.64 -4.42
C VAL A 86 7.47 5.78 -4.77
N ASN A 87 6.28 6.38 -4.84
CA ASN A 87 5.03 5.65 -4.95
C ASN A 87 4.42 5.77 -6.35
N ILE A 88 4.26 4.62 -7.00
CA ILE A 88 3.46 4.46 -8.21
C ILE A 88 1.98 4.52 -7.81
N ASP A 89 1.20 5.33 -8.51
CA ASP A 89 -0.27 5.36 -8.37
C ASP A 89 -0.93 4.61 -9.53
N ASP A 90 -2.23 4.82 -9.81
CA ASP A 90 -2.95 4.14 -10.87
C ASP A 90 -2.27 4.28 -12.27
N CYS A 91 -2.72 3.47 -13.24
CA CYS A 91 -2.30 3.49 -14.64
C CYS A 91 -0.91 2.93 -14.95
N TRP A 92 -0.26 2.21 -14.04
CA TRP A 92 1.04 1.56 -14.29
C TRP A 92 0.94 0.22 -15.04
N MET A 93 -0.18 -0.48 -14.89
CA MET A 93 -0.37 -1.85 -15.37
C MET A 93 -0.86 -1.92 -16.81
N ALA A 94 -0.71 -3.07 -17.45
CA ALA A 94 -1.38 -3.35 -18.71
C ALA A 94 -2.90 -3.48 -18.51
N MET A 95 -3.68 -3.28 -19.57
CA MET A 95 -5.16 -3.41 -19.54
C MET A 95 -5.65 -4.84 -19.26
N LYS A 96 -4.75 -5.83 -19.22
CA LYS A 96 -5.08 -7.24 -18.98
C LYS A 96 -4.02 -7.86 -18.08
N ARG A 97 -4.49 -8.72 -17.17
CA ARG A 97 -3.65 -9.70 -16.47
C ARG A 97 -3.05 -10.69 -17.47
N ASN A 98 -1.93 -11.33 -17.11
CA ASN A 98 -1.35 -12.37 -17.95
C ASN A 98 -2.21 -13.66 -17.94
N MET A 99 -1.81 -14.67 -18.73
CA MET A 99 -2.56 -15.93 -18.87
C MET A 99 -2.73 -16.71 -17.56
N THR A 100 -1.87 -16.46 -16.57
CA THR A 100 -1.93 -17.07 -15.23
C THR A 100 -2.68 -16.21 -14.22
N GLY A 101 -3.25 -15.08 -14.64
CA GLY A 101 -4.02 -14.18 -13.78
C GLY A 101 -3.20 -13.13 -13.02
N HIS A 102 -1.88 -13.07 -13.19
CA HIS A 102 -1.05 -12.07 -12.49
C HIS A 102 -1.17 -10.68 -13.14
N LEU A 103 -1.12 -9.64 -12.31
CA LEU A 103 -0.90 -8.27 -12.76
C LEU A 103 0.44 -8.19 -13.50
N ILE A 104 0.47 -7.40 -14.58
CA ILE A 104 1.68 -7.11 -15.32
C ILE A 104 1.78 -5.61 -15.56
N PRO A 105 2.98 -5.02 -15.47
CA PRO A 105 3.16 -3.63 -15.85
C PRO A 105 2.95 -3.46 -17.35
N ASP A 106 2.61 -2.25 -17.78
CA ASP A 106 2.54 -1.93 -19.20
C ASP A 106 3.91 -2.16 -19.86
N PRO A 107 4.00 -3.04 -20.89
CA PRO A 107 5.29 -3.45 -21.42
C PRO A 107 6.00 -2.36 -22.25
N GLU A 108 5.27 -1.34 -22.74
CA GLU A 108 5.88 -0.24 -23.47
C GLU A 108 6.42 0.82 -22.49
N ARG A 109 5.69 1.08 -21.41
CA ARG A 109 6.03 2.13 -20.43
C ARG A 109 6.94 1.65 -19.29
N PHE A 110 6.93 0.35 -19.00
CA PHE A 110 7.77 -0.31 -18.00
C PHE A 110 8.45 -1.57 -18.57
N PRO A 111 9.26 -1.44 -19.65
CA PRO A 111 9.85 -2.57 -20.37
C PRO A 111 10.75 -3.47 -19.51
N ARG A 112 11.35 -2.97 -18.41
CA ARG A 112 12.16 -3.79 -17.49
C ARG A 112 11.34 -4.41 -16.35
N GLY A 113 10.08 -4.00 -16.22
CA GLY A 113 9.16 -4.47 -15.20
C GLY A 113 9.39 -3.88 -13.80
N ILE A 114 8.42 -4.11 -12.92
CA ILE A 114 8.41 -3.49 -11.57
C ILE A 114 9.57 -3.95 -10.70
N LYS A 115 9.97 -5.24 -10.76
CA LYS A 115 11.10 -5.72 -9.97
C LYS A 115 12.38 -4.94 -10.28
N ALA A 116 12.67 -4.70 -11.56
CA ALA A 116 13.86 -3.94 -11.95
C ALA A 116 13.78 -2.48 -11.47
N LEU A 117 12.58 -1.89 -11.46
CA LEU A 117 12.36 -0.55 -10.90
C LEU A 117 12.53 -0.54 -9.37
N ALA A 118 12.04 -1.55 -8.65
CA ALA A 118 12.24 -1.70 -7.22
C ALA A 118 13.74 -1.81 -6.88
N ASP A 119 14.46 -2.69 -7.58
CA ASP A 119 15.92 -2.84 -7.42
C ASP A 119 16.64 -1.50 -7.68
N TYR A 120 16.20 -0.73 -8.68
CA TYR A 120 16.72 0.60 -8.97
C TYR A 120 16.48 1.56 -7.81
N VAL A 121 15.24 1.68 -7.32
CA VAL A 121 14.87 2.57 -6.21
C VAL A 121 15.60 2.17 -4.92
N HIS A 122 15.71 0.88 -4.62
CA HIS A 122 16.43 0.37 -3.44
C HIS A 122 17.92 0.69 -3.49
N SER A 123 18.56 0.62 -4.66
CA SER A 123 19.98 1.01 -4.80
C SER A 123 20.24 2.50 -4.55
N ARG A 124 19.18 3.35 -4.55
CA ARG A 124 19.23 4.75 -4.11
C ARG A 124 18.95 4.91 -2.61
N GLY A 125 18.82 3.83 -1.84
CA GLY A 125 18.44 3.88 -0.43
C GLY A 125 17.01 4.39 -0.21
N LEU A 126 16.14 4.24 -1.22
CA LEU A 126 14.73 4.60 -1.20
C LEU A 126 13.88 3.32 -1.16
N LYS A 127 12.57 3.49 -1.05
CA LYS A 127 11.54 2.45 -0.97
C LYS A 127 10.53 2.63 -2.10
N LEU A 128 10.07 1.53 -2.70
CA LEU A 128 9.08 1.59 -3.78
C LEU A 128 7.68 1.30 -3.25
N GLY A 129 6.75 2.21 -3.49
CA GLY A 129 5.32 1.94 -3.32
C GLY A 129 4.63 1.63 -4.65
N ILE A 130 3.55 0.85 -4.60
CA ILE A 130 2.70 0.54 -5.74
C ILE A 130 1.22 0.75 -5.42
N TYR A 131 0.41 0.76 -6.47
CA TYR A 131 -1.03 0.90 -6.41
C TYR A 131 -1.76 -0.38 -6.83
N GLY A 132 -2.79 -0.72 -6.06
CA GLY A 132 -3.86 -1.65 -6.44
C GLY A 132 -5.22 -1.04 -6.08
N ASP A 133 -6.29 -1.74 -6.43
CA ASP A 133 -7.66 -1.32 -6.13
C ASP A 133 -8.46 -2.54 -5.67
N LEU A 134 -9.09 -2.46 -4.51
CA LEU A 134 -9.96 -3.51 -4.00
C LEU A 134 -11.30 -3.43 -4.71
N GLY A 135 -11.40 -4.14 -5.83
CA GLY A 135 -12.56 -4.10 -6.71
C GLY A 135 -12.27 -4.79 -8.04
N THR A 136 -13.24 -4.73 -8.96
CA THR A 136 -13.07 -5.35 -10.29
C THR A 136 -12.13 -4.58 -11.19
N HIS A 137 -12.02 -3.26 -10.99
CA HIS A 137 -11.17 -2.36 -11.77
C HIS A 137 -10.56 -1.29 -10.87
N THR A 138 -9.45 -0.71 -11.30
CA THR A 138 -8.95 0.52 -10.71
C THR A 138 -9.86 1.70 -11.03
N CYS A 139 -9.77 2.80 -10.29
CA CYS A 139 -10.50 4.02 -10.59
C CYS A 139 -10.31 4.52 -12.05
N ALA A 140 -9.15 4.30 -12.67
CA ALA A 140 -8.89 4.61 -14.07
C ALA A 140 -9.25 3.48 -15.07
N GLY A 141 -9.84 2.38 -14.59
CA GLY A 141 -10.36 1.28 -15.43
C GLY A 141 -9.35 0.18 -15.76
N TYR A 142 -8.22 0.09 -15.06
CA TYR A 142 -7.27 -1.02 -15.20
C TYR A 142 -7.71 -2.24 -14.37
N PRO A 143 -7.10 -3.43 -14.52
CA PRO A 143 -7.47 -4.60 -13.73
C PRO A 143 -7.39 -4.35 -12.21
N GLY A 144 -8.51 -4.52 -11.49
CA GLY A 144 -8.56 -4.42 -10.04
C GLY A 144 -8.16 -5.72 -9.34
N THR A 145 -7.96 -5.66 -8.03
CA THR A 145 -7.73 -6.79 -7.13
C THR A 145 -9.03 -7.18 -6.46
N THR A 146 -9.72 -8.18 -7.02
CA THR A 146 -10.92 -8.79 -6.41
C THR A 146 -10.54 -9.65 -5.21
N LEU A 147 -11.51 -10.00 -4.36
CA LEU A 147 -11.29 -10.80 -3.14
C LEU A 147 -10.49 -12.09 -3.39
N ASN A 148 -10.77 -12.80 -4.48
CA ASN A 148 -10.07 -14.02 -4.87
C ASN A 148 -8.66 -13.80 -5.45
N CYS A 149 -8.26 -12.56 -5.74
CA CYS A 149 -6.95 -12.20 -6.24
C CYS A 149 -6.03 -11.60 -5.17
N ILE A 150 -6.54 -11.27 -3.97
CA ILE A 150 -5.78 -10.60 -2.90
C ILE A 150 -4.46 -11.31 -2.61
N GLU A 151 -4.49 -12.61 -2.32
CA GLU A 151 -3.27 -13.36 -1.97
C GLU A 151 -2.27 -13.40 -3.12
N GLN A 152 -2.75 -13.65 -4.35
CA GLN A 152 -1.91 -13.71 -5.53
C GLN A 152 -1.25 -12.35 -5.84
N ASP A 153 -2.01 -11.27 -5.76
CA ASP A 153 -1.49 -9.92 -6.02
C ASP A 153 -0.54 -9.48 -4.91
N ALA A 154 -0.84 -9.77 -3.64
CA ALA A 154 0.06 -9.52 -2.51
C ALA A 154 1.40 -10.23 -2.70
N LEU A 155 1.38 -11.52 -3.08
CA LEU A 155 2.59 -12.28 -3.38
C LEU A 155 3.34 -11.71 -4.59
N THR A 156 2.63 -11.22 -5.61
CA THR A 156 3.24 -10.58 -6.78
C THR A 156 4.02 -9.33 -6.36
N PHE A 157 3.41 -8.46 -5.54
CA PHE A 157 4.07 -7.25 -5.04
C PHE A 157 5.28 -7.57 -4.15
N ALA A 158 5.15 -8.54 -3.26
CA ALA A 158 6.26 -9.00 -2.42
C ALA A 158 7.43 -9.56 -3.25
N GLN A 159 7.14 -10.37 -4.27
CA GLN A 159 8.16 -10.92 -5.19
C GLN A 159 8.87 -9.85 -6.01
N TRP A 160 8.19 -8.75 -6.33
CA TRP A 160 8.80 -7.60 -7.00
C TRP A 160 9.62 -6.72 -6.06
N GLY A 161 9.54 -6.91 -4.73
CA GLY A 161 10.25 -6.09 -3.75
C GLY A 161 9.56 -4.76 -3.47
N VAL A 162 8.23 -4.70 -3.56
CA VAL A 162 7.46 -3.52 -3.16
C VAL A 162 7.51 -3.33 -1.63
N ASP A 163 7.64 -2.09 -1.17
CA ASP A 163 7.70 -1.71 0.25
C ASP A 163 6.38 -1.10 0.79
N MET A 164 5.48 -0.68 -0.09
CA MET A 164 4.23 -0.02 0.28
C MET A 164 3.15 -0.28 -0.77
N LEU A 165 1.92 -0.52 -0.32
CA LEU A 165 0.74 -0.63 -1.18
C LEU A 165 -0.25 0.47 -0.82
N LYS A 166 -0.66 1.26 -1.81
CA LYS A 166 -1.93 1.98 -1.78
C LYS A 166 -2.99 1.07 -2.38
N LEU A 167 -4.03 0.75 -1.62
CA LEU A 167 -5.18 -0.03 -2.08
C LEU A 167 -6.39 0.88 -2.10
N ASP A 168 -6.85 1.24 -3.29
CA ASP A 168 -8.05 2.07 -3.48
C ASP A 168 -9.34 1.22 -3.37
N GLY A 169 -10.51 1.84 -3.48
CA GLY A 169 -11.81 1.19 -3.29
C GLY A 169 -12.83 1.51 -4.38
N CYS A 170 -12.39 1.68 -5.62
CA CYS A 170 -13.31 1.86 -6.75
C CYS A 170 -13.88 0.50 -7.17
N TYR A 171 -15.06 0.52 -7.82
CA TYR A 171 -15.67 -0.70 -8.40
C TYR A 171 -15.83 -1.87 -7.41
N SER A 172 -16.10 -1.56 -6.14
CA SER A 172 -16.46 -2.49 -5.07
C SER A 172 -17.60 -1.95 -4.20
N SER A 173 -18.26 -2.86 -3.51
CA SER A 173 -19.22 -2.57 -2.45
C SER A 173 -18.53 -2.37 -1.09
N SER A 174 -19.23 -1.74 -0.15
CA SER A 174 -18.73 -1.61 1.24
C SER A 174 -18.46 -2.95 1.91
N ASP A 175 -19.22 -3.98 1.56
CA ASP A 175 -19.07 -5.33 2.12
C ASP A 175 -17.78 -5.99 1.61
N GLU A 176 -17.49 -5.86 0.31
CA GLU A 176 -16.23 -6.33 -0.27
C GLU A 176 -15.02 -5.59 0.31
N GLN A 177 -15.14 -4.28 0.55
CA GLN A 177 -14.08 -3.50 1.19
C GLN A 177 -13.82 -3.99 2.62
N ALA A 178 -14.87 -4.17 3.42
CA ALA A 178 -14.76 -4.69 4.78
C ALA A 178 -14.17 -6.11 4.81
N GLU A 179 -14.54 -6.97 3.85
CA GLU A 179 -13.99 -8.33 3.77
C GLU A 179 -12.50 -8.30 3.34
N GLY A 180 -12.16 -7.48 2.34
CA GLY A 180 -10.79 -7.33 1.86
C GLY A 180 -9.82 -6.79 2.92
N GLU A 181 -10.26 -5.88 3.79
CA GLU A 181 -9.47 -5.41 4.93
C GLU A 181 -9.14 -6.54 5.92
N LEU A 182 -10.01 -7.54 6.07
CA LEU A 182 -9.73 -8.72 6.91
C LEU A 182 -8.68 -9.64 6.27
N TYR A 183 -8.63 -9.71 4.94
CA TYR A 183 -7.55 -10.40 4.22
C TYR A 183 -6.29 -9.53 4.22
N THR A 184 -5.50 -9.70 5.28
CA THR A 184 -4.39 -8.79 5.55
C THR A 184 -3.29 -8.92 4.49
N PHE A 185 -3.27 -8.00 3.52
CA PHE A 185 -2.13 -7.78 2.61
C PHE A 185 -0.80 -7.68 3.36
N SER A 186 -0.84 -7.14 4.57
CA SER A 186 0.29 -7.02 5.49
C SER A 186 0.83 -8.34 6.05
N LYS A 187 0.17 -9.47 5.80
CA LYS A 187 0.76 -10.79 6.08
C LYS A 187 1.91 -11.07 5.10
N TYR A 188 1.87 -10.46 3.92
CA TYR A 188 2.77 -10.74 2.80
C TYR A 188 3.76 -9.61 2.50
N MET A 189 3.55 -8.39 3.04
CA MET A 189 4.37 -7.20 2.83
C MET A 189 4.78 -6.54 4.14
#